data_AF-A0A8I1T414-F1
#
_entry.id   AF-A0A8I1T414-F1
#
_cell.length_a   1.000
_cell.length_b   1.000
_cell.length_c   1.000
_cell.angle_alpha   90.00
_cell.angle_beta   90.00
_cell.angle_gamma   90.00
#
_symmetry.space_group_name_H-M   'P 1'
#
loop_
_entity.id
_entity.type
_entity.pdbx_description
1 polymer ?
#
loop_
_entity_poly.entity_id
_entity_poly.type
_entity_poly.pdbx_seq_one_letter_code
_entity_poly.pdbx_strand_id
1 'polypeptide(L)'
;MGELMDAASSAEDALVALFIEKKDLSFQDMKAIHRAFRDYIGVEIDKDAVVNNIILAQACRHVIVHAGGEITPRLTRQVSEAFPRDIKAKLPNSSVVQFSQHEVQTIAESMMGYLSKLVMKTESAISRTSAQH
;
A
#
# COMPACT_ATOMS: atom_id res chain seq x y z
N MET A 1 -19.29 -18.56 24.59
CA MET A 1 -18.89 -17.16 24.35
C MET A 1 -17.80 -17.08 23.28
N GLY A 2 -16.73 -17.87 23.34
CA GLY A 2 -15.70 -17.95 22.29
C GLY A 2 -16.23 -18.33 20.89
N GLU A 3 -17.02 -19.40 20.77
CA GLU A 3 -17.59 -19.83 19.47
C GLU A 3 -18.49 -18.76 18.82
N LEU A 4 -19.17 -17.95 19.62
CA LEU A 4 -20.04 -16.88 19.12
C LEU A 4 -19.22 -15.69 18.60
N MET A 5 -18.09 -15.39 19.23
CA MET A 5 -17.15 -14.35 18.80
C MET A 5 -16.41 -14.76 17.53
N ASP A 6 -15.99 -16.02 17.43
CA ASP A 6 -15.36 -16.56 16.22
C ASP A 6 -16.31 -16.53 15.03
N ALA A 7 -17.58 -16.90 15.25
CA ALA A 7 -18.61 -16.83 14.21
C ALA A 7 -18.87 -15.38 13.75
N ALA A 8 -18.89 -14.42 14.69
CA ALA A 8 -19.04 -13.00 14.36
C ALA A 8 -17.85 -12.47 13.55
N SER A 9 -16.61 -12.78 13.97
CA SER A 9 -15.39 -12.40 13.23
C SER A 9 -15.40 -12.97 11.81
N SER A 10 -15.78 -14.24 11.65
CA SER A 10 -15.88 -14.89 10.34
C SER A 10 -16.92 -14.22 9.42
N ALA A 11 -18.05 -13.77 9.99
CA ALA A 11 -19.07 -13.03 9.25
C ALA A 11 -18.59 -11.63 8.82
N GLU A 12 -17.86 -10.93 9.69
CA GLU A 12 -17.23 -9.65 9.38
C GLU A 12 -16.20 -9.79 8.24
N ASP A 13 -15.32 -10.78 8.32
CA ASP A 13 -14.32 -11.07 7.28
C ASP A 13 -14.99 -11.39 5.94
N ALA A 14 -16.06 -12.19 5.95
CA ALA A 14 -16.82 -12.51 4.75
C ALA A 14 -17.50 -11.28 4.13
N LEU A 15 -18.04 -10.38 4.96
CA LEU A 15 -18.64 -9.14 4.50
C LEU A 15 -17.60 -8.21 3.87
N VAL A 16 -16.42 -8.09 4.49
CA VAL A 16 -15.30 -7.30 3.96
C VAL A 16 -14.83 -7.87 2.62
N ALA A 17 -14.66 -9.20 2.51
CA ALA A 17 -14.28 -9.84 1.27
C ALA A 17 -15.31 -9.59 0.14
N LEU A 18 -16.60 -9.74 0.43
CA LEU A 18 -17.67 -9.44 -0.52
C LEU A 18 -17.68 -7.97 -0.95
N PHE A 19 -17.39 -7.04 -0.03
CA PHE A 19 -17.30 -5.62 -0.36
C PHE A 19 -16.12 -5.34 -1.30
N ILE A 20 -14.94 -5.88 -0.99
CA ILE A 20 -13.74 -5.76 -1.81
C ILE A 20 -14.00 -6.29 -3.22
N GLU A 21 -14.63 -7.47 -3.34
CA GLU A 21 -14.97 -8.08 -4.62
C GLU A 21 -16.00 -7.24 -5.40
N LYS A 22 -17.11 -6.86 -4.78
CA LYS A 22 -18.17 -6.09 -5.44
C LYS A 22 -17.72 -4.71 -5.91
N LYS A 23 -16.74 -4.11 -5.24
CA LYS A 23 -16.19 -2.80 -5.58
C LYS A 23 -14.92 -2.89 -6.44
N ASP A 24 -14.50 -4.10 -6.80
CA ASP A 24 -13.27 -4.37 -7.57
C ASP A 24 -12.05 -3.65 -6.96
N LEU A 25 -11.92 -3.71 -5.63
CA LEU A 25 -10.83 -3.05 -4.91
C LEU A 25 -9.54 -3.85 -5.06
N SER A 26 -8.49 -3.16 -5.45
CA SER A 26 -7.13 -3.70 -5.51
C SER A 26 -6.23 -3.01 -4.49
N PHE A 27 -5.47 -3.79 -3.74
CA PHE A 27 -4.45 -3.30 -2.80
C PHE A 27 -3.02 -3.55 -3.32
N GLN A 28 -2.87 -3.70 -4.64
CA GLN A 28 -1.59 -4.01 -5.28
C GLN A 28 -0.69 -2.78 -5.46
N ASP A 29 -1.28 -1.60 -5.63
CA ASP A 29 -0.58 -0.34 -5.80
C ASP A 29 -1.15 0.77 -4.91
N MET A 30 -0.30 1.70 -4.49
CA MET A 30 -0.70 2.80 -3.59
C MET A 30 -1.81 3.69 -4.15
N LYS A 31 -1.95 3.81 -5.47
CA LYS A 31 -2.99 4.66 -6.07
C LYS A 31 -4.36 4.02 -5.92
N ALA A 32 -4.46 2.70 -6.08
CA ALA A 32 -5.67 1.95 -5.81
C ALA A 32 -6.05 2.00 -4.32
N ILE A 33 -5.08 1.80 -3.42
CA ILE A 33 -5.29 1.90 -1.96
C ILE A 33 -5.79 3.30 -1.58
N HIS A 34 -5.10 4.36 -2.03
CA HIS A 34 -5.47 5.73 -1.70
C HIS A 34 -6.89 6.08 -2.17
N ARG A 35 -7.27 5.66 -3.40
CA ARG A 35 -8.63 5.85 -3.90
C ARG A 35 -9.66 5.12 -3.06
N ALA A 36 -9.41 3.86 -2.70
CA ALA A 36 -10.37 3.08 -1.89
C ALA A 36 -10.63 3.75 -0.53
N PHE A 37 -9.59 4.15 0.18
CA PHE A 37 -9.73 4.79 1.49
C PHE A 37 -10.37 6.18 1.40
N ARG A 38 -10.04 6.96 0.37
CA ARG A 38 -10.69 8.25 0.14
C ARG A 38 -12.17 8.09 -0.21
N ASP A 39 -12.49 7.23 -1.18
CA ASP A 39 -13.82 7.14 -1.78
C ASP A 39 -14.83 6.43 -0.86
N TYR A 40 -14.38 5.48 -0.02
CA TYR A 40 -15.27 4.68 0.82
C TYR A 40 -15.17 4.97 2.33
N ILE A 41 -14.07 5.56 2.79
CA ILE A 41 -13.82 5.83 4.22
C ILE A 41 -13.60 7.33 4.48
N GLY A 42 -13.42 8.15 3.43
CA GLY A 42 -13.15 9.59 3.57
C GLY A 42 -11.77 9.89 4.15
N VAL A 43 -10.83 8.95 4.06
CA VAL A 43 -9.46 9.10 4.58
C VAL A 43 -8.51 9.42 3.45
N GLU A 44 -7.90 10.60 3.51
CA GLU A 44 -6.78 10.98 2.64
C GLU A 44 -5.44 10.66 3.30
N ILE A 45 -4.53 10.10 2.51
CA ILE A 45 -3.19 9.70 2.96
C ILE A 45 -2.16 10.49 2.17
N ASP A 46 -1.38 11.27 2.90
CA ASP A 46 -0.38 12.15 2.32
C ASP A 46 0.73 11.34 1.66
N LYS A 47 1.16 11.81 0.50
CA LYS A 47 2.33 11.27 -0.18
C LYS A 47 3.59 11.85 0.47
N ASP A 48 4.36 10.99 1.11
CA ASP A 48 5.64 11.31 1.75
C ASP A 48 6.75 10.37 1.26
N ALA A 49 7.96 10.51 1.81
CA ALA A 49 9.10 9.64 1.48
C ALA A 49 8.79 8.15 1.75
N VAL A 50 8.02 7.85 2.81
CA VAL A 50 7.56 6.49 3.14
C VAL A 50 6.69 5.93 2.03
N VAL A 51 5.68 6.67 1.58
CA VAL A 51 4.81 6.27 0.46
C VAL A 51 5.62 6.13 -0.83
N ASN A 52 6.59 7.00 -1.08
CA ASN A 52 7.45 6.93 -2.25
C ASN A 52 8.32 5.66 -2.27
N ASN A 53 8.86 5.24 -1.12
CA ASN A 53 9.60 3.98 -0.99
C ASN A 53 8.70 2.78 -1.29
N ILE A 54 7.44 2.81 -0.84
CA ILE A 54 6.46 1.75 -1.11
C ILE A 54 6.11 1.68 -2.60
N ILE A 55 5.84 2.82 -3.25
CA ILE A 55 5.56 2.88 -4.70
C ILE A 55 6.71 2.26 -5.49
N LEU A 56 7.94 2.59 -5.14
CA LEU A 56 9.13 1.99 -5.74
C LEU A 56 9.15 0.47 -5.54
N ALA A 57 8.94 -0.01 -4.31
CA ALA A 57 8.96 -1.43 -4.00
C ALA A 57 7.90 -2.21 -4.78
N GLN A 58 6.67 -1.69 -4.87
CA GLN A 58 5.58 -2.28 -5.64
C GLN A 58 5.89 -2.34 -7.14
N ALA A 59 6.43 -1.26 -7.71
CA ALA A 59 6.81 -1.21 -9.12
C ALA A 59 7.97 -2.17 -9.42
N CYS A 60 8.97 -2.26 -8.53
CA CYS A 60 10.07 -3.21 -8.63
C CYS A 60 9.59 -4.66 -8.49
N ARG A 61 8.66 -4.96 -7.58
CA ARG A 61 8.05 -6.29 -7.45
C ARG A 61 7.43 -6.74 -8.77
N HIS A 62 6.69 -5.86 -9.44
CA HIS A 62 6.10 -6.16 -10.74
C HIS A 62 7.15 -6.56 -11.78
N VAL A 63 8.28 -5.84 -11.83
CA VAL A 63 9.39 -6.11 -12.75
C VAL A 63 10.14 -7.40 -12.40
N ILE A 64 10.38 -7.67 -11.12
CA ILE A 64 11.03 -8.91 -10.65
C ILE A 64 10.18 -10.13 -11.04
N VAL A 65 8.86 -10.06 -10.85
CA VAL A 65 7.96 -11.19 -11.13
C VAL A 65 7.68 -11.37 -12.62
N HIS A 66 7.59 -10.28 -13.40
CA HIS A 66 7.06 -10.35 -14.78
C HIS A 66 8.04 -9.96 -15.89
N ALA A 67 9.19 -9.36 -15.58
CA ALA A 67 10.14 -8.84 -16.57
C ALA A 67 11.59 -9.26 -16.29
N GLY A 68 11.79 -10.42 -15.66
CA GLY A 68 13.13 -10.96 -15.35
C GLY A 68 13.95 -10.08 -14.39
N GLY A 69 13.31 -9.12 -13.73
CA GLY A 69 14.00 -8.14 -12.89
C GLY A 69 14.64 -6.98 -13.63
N GLU A 70 14.52 -6.84 -14.95
CA GLU A 70 15.22 -5.78 -15.69
C GLU A 70 14.58 -4.40 -15.51
N ILE A 71 15.41 -3.39 -15.22
CA ILE A 71 15.00 -1.99 -15.16
C ILE A 71 14.66 -1.51 -16.58
N THR A 72 13.36 -1.38 -16.82
CA THR A 72 12.79 -0.90 -18.08
C THR A 72 12.46 0.60 -18.03
N PRO A 73 12.37 1.29 -19.18
CA PRO A 73 11.87 2.67 -19.24
C PRO A 73 10.47 2.84 -18.63
N ARG A 74 9.65 1.78 -18.68
CA ARG A 74 8.32 1.75 -18.05
C ARG A 74 8.42 1.84 -16.54
N LEU A 75 9.32 1.07 -15.90
CA LEU A 75 9.56 1.15 -14.46
C LEU A 75 10.01 2.55 -14.06
N THR A 76 11.02 3.08 -14.75
CA THR A 76 11.58 4.42 -14.46
C THR A 76 10.51 5.50 -14.57
N ARG A 77 9.61 5.42 -15.57
CA ARG A 77 8.48 6.34 -15.69
C ARG A 77 7.47 6.15 -14.55
N GLN A 78 7.13 4.92 -14.20
CA GLN A 78 6.16 4.62 -13.13
C GLN A 78 6.59 5.18 -11.77
N VAL A 79 7.89 5.14 -11.47
CA VAL A 79 8.43 5.64 -10.19
C VAL A 79 8.98 7.06 -10.26
N SER A 80 8.90 7.73 -11.42
CA SER A 80 9.45 9.08 -11.62
C SER A 80 8.82 10.12 -10.69
N GLU A 81 7.53 9.96 -10.38
CA GLU A 81 6.82 10.83 -9.45
C GLU A 81 7.03 10.46 -7.98
N ALA A 82 7.62 9.30 -7.68
CA ALA A 82 7.92 8.88 -6.32
C ALA A 82 9.26 9.50 -5.89
N PHE A 83 9.22 10.76 -5.47
CA PHE A 83 10.40 11.51 -5.02
C PHE A 83 10.06 12.46 -3.85
N PRO A 84 10.92 12.61 -2.83
CA PRO A 84 12.20 11.91 -2.62
C PRO A 84 12.00 10.44 -2.20
N ARG A 85 13.05 9.62 -2.37
CA ARG A 85 13.13 8.22 -1.94
C ARG A 85 14.39 8.01 -1.12
N ASP A 86 14.30 7.17 -0.10
CA ASP A 86 15.44 6.81 0.76
C ASP A 86 16.27 5.68 0.15
N ILE A 87 15.68 4.91 -0.76
CA ILE A 87 16.30 3.77 -1.44
C ILE A 87 16.23 3.92 -2.96
N LYS A 88 17.21 3.33 -3.67
CA LYS A 88 17.32 3.37 -5.14
C LYS A 88 17.01 4.75 -5.74
N ALA A 89 17.59 5.81 -5.19
CA ALA A 89 17.39 7.19 -5.65
C ALA A 89 17.58 7.33 -7.17
N LYS A 90 18.48 6.52 -7.74
CA LYS A 90 18.67 6.33 -9.18
C LYS A 90 18.37 4.88 -9.57
N LEU A 91 17.75 4.70 -10.73
CA LEU A 91 17.50 3.41 -11.37
C LEU A 91 18.20 3.40 -12.73
N PRO A 92 19.42 2.87 -12.83
CA PRO A 92 20.13 2.83 -14.11
C PRO A 92 19.44 1.84 -15.05
N ASN A 93 19.14 2.30 -16.27
CA ASN A 93 18.50 1.48 -17.31
C ASN A 93 19.30 0.20 -17.58
N SER A 94 18.60 -0.87 -17.96
CA SER A 94 19.21 -2.14 -18.41
C SER A 94 20.05 -2.85 -17.35
N SER A 95 19.80 -2.58 -16.07
CA SER A 95 20.34 -3.37 -14.96
C SER A 95 19.23 -4.21 -14.33
N VAL A 96 19.59 -5.30 -13.67
CA VAL A 96 18.64 -6.11 -12.91
C VAL A 96 18.40 -5.44 -11.56
N VAL A 97 17.13 -5.30 -11.17
CA VAL A 97 16.72 -4.83 -9.85
C VAL A 97 17.25 -5.80 -8.80
N GLN A 98 18.12 -5.29 -7.94
CA GLN A 98 18.61 -6.00 -6.76
C GLN A 98 18.45 -5.12 -5.54
N PHE A 99 17.91 -5.69 -4.46
CA PHE A 99 17.81 -5.01 -3.17
C PHE A 99 18.83 -5.58 -2.20
N SER A 100 19.53 -4.69 -1.50
CA SER A 100 20.28 -5.06 -0.31
C SER A 100 19.33 -5.37 0.84
N GLN A 101 19.82 -6.10 1.85
CA GLN A 101 19.06 -6.38 3.06
C GLN A 101 18.56 -5.10 3.74
N HIS A 102 19.40 -4.04 3.77
CA HIS A 102 19.01 -2.75 4.33
C HIS A 102 17.84 -2.13 3.56
N GLU A 103 17.87 -2.15 2.22
CA GLU A 103 16.76 -1.61 1.43
C GLU A 103 15.46 -2.39 1.63
N VAL A 104 15.53 -3.72 1.76
CA VAL A 104 14.36 -4.55 2.10
C VAL A 104 13.80 -4.17 3.48
N GLN A 105 14.67 -3.97 4.46
CA GLN A 105 14.28 -3.53 5.80
C GLN A 105 13.61 -2.15 5.78
N THR A 106 14.15 -1.19 5.04
CA THR A 106 13.54 0.14 4.86
C THR A 106 12.16 0.05 4.23
N ILE A 107 11.95 -0.84 3.26
CA ILE A 107 10.63 -1.07 2.65
C ILE A 107 9.65 -1.63 3.69
N ALA A 108 10.07 -2.61 4.48
CA ALA A 108 9.24 -3.21 5.52
C ALA A 108 8.83 -2.18 6.58
N GLU A 109 9.78 -1.37 7.06
CA GLU A 109 9.53 -0.28 8.00
C GLU A 109 8.59 0.78 7.40
N SER A 110 8.79 1.12 6.12
CA SER A 110 7.91 2.03 5.39
C SER A 110 6.48 1.51 5.33
N MET A 111 6.28 0.23 5.00
CA MET A 111 4.96 -0.41 4.97
C MET A 111 4.29 -0.42 6.35
N MET A 112 5.02 -0.80 7.41
CA MET A 112 4.48 -0.82 8.77
C MET A 112 4.12 0.58 9.25
N GLY A 113 4.98 1.57 8.99
CA GLY A 113 4.71 2.97 9.31
C GLY A 113 3.49 3.51 8.56
N TYR A 114 3.35 3.17 7.28
CA TYR A 114 2.16 3.52 6.49
C TYR A 114 0.89 2.89 7.05
N LEU A 115 0.90 1.59 7.36
CA LEU A 115 -0.26 0.89 7.93
C LEU A 115 -0.66 1.49 9.28
N SER A 116 0.29 1.79 10.15
CA SER A 116 0.03 2.44 11.44
C SER A 116 -0.66 3.80 11.25
N LYS A 117 -0.15 4.66 10.35
CA LYS A 117 -0.78 5.95 10.03
C LYS A 117 -2.20 5.77 9.48
N LEU A 118 -2.40 4.78 8.62
CA LEU A 118 -3.68 4.49 8.00
C LEU A 118 -4.73 4.04 9.01
N VAL A 119 -4.36 3.12 9.91
CA VAL A 119 -5.22 2.67 11.02
C VAL A 119 -5.62 3.86 11.89
N MET A 120 -4.64 4.66 12.36
CA MET A 120 -4.92 5.83 13.18
C MET A 120 -5.85 6.84 12.50
N LYS A 121 -5.64 7.14 11.22
CA LYS A 121 -6.50 8.04 10.44
C LYS A 121 -7.92 7.47 10.28
N THR A 122 -8.03 6.15 10.09
CA THR A 122 -9.31 5.46 9.92
C THR A 122 -10.10 5.44 11.22
N GLU A 123 -9.49 5.07 12.34
CA GLU A 123 -10.11 5.10 13.68
C GLU A 123 -10.59 6.52 14.05
N SER A 124 -9.77 7.52 13.73
CA SER A 124 -10.12 8.93 13.93
C SER A 124 -11.31 9.35 13.06
N ALA A 125 -11.38 8.87 11.82
CA ALA A 125 -12.50 9.14 10.91
C ALA A 125 -13.79 8.49 11.40
N ILE A 126 -13.74 7.22 11.80
CA ILE A 126 -14.89 6.48 12.34
C ILE A 126 -15.43 7.17 13.60
N SER A 127 -14.54 7.54 14.53
CA SER A 127 -14.92 8.21 15.78
C SER A 127 -15.62 9.56 15.55
N ARG A 128 -15.23 10.32 14.50
CA ARG A 128 -15.92 11.57 14.12
C ARG A 128 -17.33 11.31 13.58
N THR A 129 -17.50 10.28 12.77
CA THR A 129 -18.80 9.90 12.20
C THR A 129 -19.76 9.40 13.29
N SER A 130 -19.27 8.62 14.25
CA SER A 130 -20.08 8.14 15.38
C SER A 130 -20.49 9.24 16.37
N ALA A 131 -19.81 10.38 16.41
CA ALA A 131 -20.16 11.51 17.27
C ALA A 131 -21.20 12.47 16.63
N GLN A 132 -21.56 12.25 15.37
CA GLN A 132 -22.55 13.05 14.62
C GLN A 132 -23.94 12.40 14.55
N HIS A 133 -24.09 11.20 15.12
CA HIS A 133 -25.35 10.45 15.26
C HIS A 133 -25.61 10.13 16.73
#